data_AF-A0A2V7HH98-F1
#
_entry.id   AF-A0A2V7HH98-F1
#
_cell.length_a   1.000
_cell.length_b   1.000
_cell.length_c   1.000
_cell.angle_alpha   90.00
_cell.angle_beta   90.00
_cell.angle_gamma   90.00
#
_symmetry.space_group_name_H-M   'P 1'
#
loop_
_entity.id
_entity.type
_entity.pdbx_description
1 polymer ?
#
loop_
_entity_poly.entity_id
_entity_poly.type
_entity_poly.pdbx_seq_one_letter_code
_entity_poly.pdbx_strand_id
1 'polypeptide(L)' 'MVILQALLTLLTRSAGKLLNTAFGWATVMLFGRVSKDRQIYLSVIAFGSVLWIVALISLAAPGFGTFLLTFVTLPK' A
#
# COMPACT_ATOMS: atom_id res chain seq x y z
N MET A 1 -18.23 -5.31 -12.69
CA MET A 1 -17.31 -4.28 -13.21
C MET A 1 -17.42 -2.96 -12.42
N VAL A 2 -18.57 -2.29 -12.39
CA VAL A 2 -18.74 -0.98 -11.70
C VAL A 2 -18.62 -1.08 -10.17
N ILE A 3 -19.21 -2.12 -9.55
CA ILE A 3 -19.12 -2.33 -8.10
C ILE A 3 -17.67 -2.56 -7.64
N LEU A 4 -16.92 -3.41 -8.35
CA LEU A 4 -15.52 -3.70 -8.04
C LEU A 4 -14.65 -2.45 -8.17
N GLN A 5 -14.83 -1.67 -9.24
CA GLN A 5 -14.12 -0.39 -9.41
C GLN A 5 -14.48 0.59 -8.31
N ALA A 6 -15.76 0.74 -7.96
CA ALA A 6 -16.19 1.62 -6.88
C ALA A 6 -15.53 1.22 -5.55
N LEU A 7 -15.51 -0.07 -5.22
CA LEU A 7 -14.92 -0.59 -3.99
C LEU A 7 -13.40 -0.36 -3.94
N LEU A 8 -12.70 -0.66 -5.05
CA LEU A 8 -11.26 -0.44 -5.17
C LEU A 8 -10.93 1.05 -5.05
N THR A 9 -11.69 1.91 -5.74
CA THR A 9 -11.49 3.37 -5.71
C THR A 9 -11.75 3.93 -4.32
N LEU A 10 -12.76 3.44 -3.61
CA LEU A 10 -13.09 3.88 -2.25
C LEU A 10 -12.00 3.43 -1.26
N LEU A 11 -11.50 2.20 -1.41
CA LEU A 11 -10.39 1.67 -0.62
C LEU A 11 -9.10 2.46 -0.86
N THR A 12 -8.71 2.70 -2.11
CA THR A 12 -7.49 3.45 -2.45
C THR A 12 -7.59 4.91 -2.03
N ARG A 13 -8.77 5.53 -2.17
CA ARG A 13 -8.98 6.94 -1.78
C ARG A 13 -9.00 7.11 -0.26
N SER A 14 -9.58 6.16 0.46
CA SER A 14 -9.58 6.13 1.94
C SER A 14 -8.18 5.86 2.49
N ALA A 15 -7.51 4.83 1.99
CA ALA A 15 -6.13 4.50 2.35
C ALA A 15 -5.19 5.68 2.06
N GLY A 16 -5.28 6.27 0.87
CA GLY A 16 -4.48 7.44 0.51
C GLY A 16 -4.72 8.64 1.43
N LYS A 17 -5.96 8.88 1.86
CA LYS A 17 -6.27 9.99 2.78
C LYS A 17 -5.75 9.72 4.19
N LEU A 18 -5.99 8.52 4.72
CA LEU A 18 -5.52 8.10 6.04
C LEU A 18 -4.00 8.11 6.13
N LEU A 19 -3.32 7.59 5.11
CA LEU A 19 -1.87 7.56 5.04
C LEU A 19 -1.29 8.95 4.87
N ASN A 20 -1.87 9.79 4.01
CA ASN A 20 -1.36 11.15 3.84
C ASN A 20 -1.55 12.00 5.12
N THR A 21 -2.62 11.74 5.89
CA THR A 21 -2.81 12.33 7.22
C THR A 21 -1.81 11.77 8.23
N ALA A 22 -1.68 10.44 8.34
CA ALA A 22 -0.76 9.79 9.28
C ALA A 22 0.70 10.17 9.01
N PHE A 23 1.13 10.15 7.74
CA PHE A 23 2.44 10.62 7.34
C PHE A 23 2.57 12.13 7.54
N GLY A 24 1.58 12.94 7.21
CA GLY A 24 1.61 14.38 7.50
C GLY A 24 1.89 14.66 8.99
N TRP A 25 1.23 13.93 9.88
CA TRP A 25 1.42 14.06 11.33
C TRP A 25 2.78 13.49 11.79
N ALA A 26 3.15 12.31 11.32
CA ALA A 26 4.43 11.67 11.67
C ALA A 26 5.63 12.50 11.19
N THR A 27 5.56 13.05 9.98
CA THR A 27 6.66 13.86 9.43
C THR A 27 6.78 15.18 10.16
N VAL A 28 5.65 15.80 10.55
CA VAL A 28 5.66 17.00 11.39
C VAL A 28 6.25 16.73 12.78
N MET A 29 5.90 15.60 13.40
CA MET A 29 6.45 15.21 14.71
C MET A 29 7.94 14.87 14.67
N LEU A 30 8.41 14.18 13.62
CA LEU A 30 9.78 13.69 13.54
C LEU A 30 10.76 14.70 12.92
N PHE A 31 10.29 15.48 11.94
CA PHE A 31 11.16 16.31 11.10
C PHE A 31 10.67 17.76 10.94
N GLY A 32 9.54 18.15 11.55
CA GLY A 32 8.90 19.45 11.33
C GLY A 32 8.13 19.53 10.01
N ARG A 33 7.78 20.75 9.55
CA ARG A 33 7.00 20.93 8.30
C ARG A 33 7.80 20.45 7.09
N VAL A 34 7.50 19.26 6.61
CA VAL A 34 8.04 18.74 5.35
C VAL A 34 7.28 19.33 4.17
N SER A 35 8.02 19.75 3.13
CA SER A 35 7.44 20.30 1.92
C SER A 35 6.53 19.27 1.23
N LYS A 36 5.42 19.76 0.66
CA LYS A 36 4.40 18.92 0.02
C LYS A 36 4.98 18.01 -1.07
N ASP A 37 6.02 18.48 -1.76
CA ASP A 37 6.75 17.72 -2.78
C ASP A 37 7.46 16.48 -2.21
N ARG A 38 7.97 16.54 -0.97
CA ARG A 38 8.64 15.41 -0.30
C ARG A 38 7.67 14.45 0.38
N GLN A 39 6.48 14.93 0.73
CA GLN A 39 5.43 14.13 1.36
C GLN A 39 4.95 12.98 0.46
N ILE A 40 4.96 13.17 -0.87
CA ILE A 40 4.59 12.12 -1.83
C ILE A 40 5.60 10.97 -1.81
N TYR A 41 6.90 11.27 -1.74
CA TYR A 41 7.95 10.26 -1.64
C TYR A 41 7.85 9.47 -0.34
N LEU A 42 7.65 10.16 0.78
CA LEU A 42 7.46 9.51 2.08
C LEU A 42 6.23 8.60 2.09
N SER A 43 5.12 9.06 1.50
CA SER A 43 3.90 8.25 1.39
C SER A 43 4.13 7.01 0.53
N VAL A 44 4.82 7.14 -0.61
CA VAL A 44 5.15 6.01 -1.49
C VAL A 44 6.07 5.02 -0.78
N ILE A 45 7.13 5.50 -0.12
CA ILE A 45 8.09 4.64 0.59
C ILE A 45 7.40 3.88 1.72
N ALA A 46 6.55 4.56 2.48
CA ALA A 46 5.90 3.93 3.62
C ALA A 46 4.67 3.08 3.25
N PHE A 47 4.08 3.28 2.06
CA PHE A 47 3.20 2.28 1.47
C PHE A 47 4.02 1.06 1.00
N GLY A 48 5.15 1.33 0.34
CA GLY A 48 6.09 0.31 -0.14
C GLY A 48 6.69 -0.52 0.98
N SER A 49 6.86 0.04 2.19
CA SER A 49 7.36 -0.68 3.36
C SER A 49 6.40 -1.76 3.89
N VAL A 50 5.20 -1.89 3.33
CA VAL A 50 4.24 -2.96 3.65
C VAL A 50 4.34 -4.09 2.62
N LEU A 51 5.00 -3.89 1.47
CA LEU A 51 5.12 -4.89 0.40
C LEU A 51 5.78 -6.19 0.85
N TRP A 52 6.68 -6.15 1.85
CA TRP A 52 7.34 -7.36 2.36
C TRP A 52 6.35 -8.38 2.95
N ILE A 53 5.14 -7.97 3.35
CA ILE A 53 4.08 -8.88 3.79
C ILE A 53 3.72 -9.89 2.69
N VAL A 54 3.83 -9.49 1.42
CA VAL A 54 3.62 -10.39 0.27
C VAL A 54 4.62 -11.56 0.30
N ALA A 55 5.86 -11.32 0.72
CA ALA A 55 6.86 -12.38 0.85
C ALA A 55 6.48 -13.37 1.97
N LEU A 56 6.00 -12.88 3.11
CA LEU A 56 5.49 -13.75 4.19
C LEU A 56 4.29 -14.60 3.74
N ILE A 57 3.34 -13.99 3.03
CA ILE A 57 2.18 -14.69 2.46
C ILE A 57 2.65 -15.76 1.47
N SER A 58 3.66 -15.45 0.67
CA SER A 58 4.23 -16.41 -0.30
C SER A 58 4.87 -17.60 0.38
N LEU A 59 5.49 -17.41 1.54
CA LEU A 59 6.06 -18.50 2.32
C LEU A 59 4.96 -19.39 2.94
N ALA A 60 3.91 -18.79 3.49
CA ALA A 60 2.83 -19.52 4.17
C ALA A 60 1.85 -20.20 3.20
N ALA A 61 1.54 -19.55 2.08
CA ALA A 61 0.59 -20.00 1.08
C ALA A 61 1.13 -19.72 -0.33
N PRO A 62 1.97 -20.62 -0.88
CA PRO A 62 2.68 -20.40 -2.14
C PRO A 62 1.75 -20.04 -3.30
N GLY A 63 0.60 -20.72 -3.42
CA GLY A 63 -0.38 -20.43 -4.48
C GLY A 63 -0.93 -19.00 -4.44
N PHE A 64 -1.20 -18.46 -3.25
CA PHE A 64 -1.61 -17.06 -3.09
C PHE A 64 -0.43 -16.11 -3.34
N GLY A 65 0.77 -16.46 -2.86
CA GLY A 65 1.98 -15.69 -3.12
C GLY A 65 2.29 -15.52 -4.60
N THR A 66 2.23 -16.62 -5.37
CA THR A 66 2.45 -16.55 -6.82
C THR A 66 1.39 -15.68 -7.49
N PHE A 67 0.12 -15.82 -7.10
CA PHE A 67 -0.93 -14.95 -7.63
C PHE A 67 -0.68 -13.47 -7.30
N LEU A 68 -0.26 -13.14 -6.09
CA LEU A 68 0.03 -11.75 -5.69
C LEU A 68 1.22 -11.14 -6.44
N LEU A 69 2.21 -11.95 -6.82
CA LEU A 69 3.43 -11.50 -7.49
C LEU A 69 3.31 -11.47 -9.01
N THR A 70 2.65 -12.46 -9.61
CA THR A 70 2.63 -12.67 -11.07
C THR A 70 1.25 -12.53 -11.69
N PHE A 71 0.20 -12.42 -10.88
CA PHE A 71 -1.20 -12.48 -11.32
C PHE A 71 -1.58 -13.78 -12.04
N VAL A 72 -0.83 -14.86 -11.81
CA VAL A 72 -1.09 -16.20 -12.35
C VAL A 72 -1.34 -17.18 -11.20
N THR A 73 -2.38 -18.00 -11.32
CA THR A 73 -2.68 -19.08 -10.36
C THR A 73 -1.93 -20.35 -10.71
N LEU A 74 -1.35 -21.03 -9.72
CA LEU A 74 -0.75 -22.34 -9.94
C LEU A 74 -1.82 -23.39 -10.32
N PRO A 75 -1.53 -24.29 -11.28
CA PRO A 75 -2.31 -25.51 -11.44
C PRO A 75 -2.19 -26.37 -10.18
N LYS A 76 -3.28 -27.07 -9.83
CA LYS A 76 -3.40 -27.90 -8.62
C LYS A 76 -2.50 -29.12 -8.66
#